data_AF-D9PL50-F1
#
_entry.id   AF-D9PL50-F1
#
_cell.length_a   1.000
_cell.length_b   1.000
_cell.length_c   1.000
_cell.angle_alpha   90.00
_cell.angle_beta   90.00
_cell.angle_gamma   90.00
#
_symmetry.space_group_name_H-M   'P 1'
#
loop_
_entity.id
_entity.type
_entity.pdbx_description
1 polymer ?
#
loop_
_entity_poly.entity_id
_entity_poly.type
_entity_poly.pdbx_seq_one_letter_code
_entity_poly.pdbx_strand_id
1 'polypeptide(L)'
;LSGGVAVSTAASCDVYPLVIVARDAYGIVPLQGENSVTPMVKYPSPMVGDELGQKGFVSWKTYQTAVILNQNWIARLECAATAKPA
;
A
#
# COMPACT_ATOMS: atom_id res chain seq x y z
N LEU A 1 17.32 12.45 10.55
CA LEU A 1 17.16 10.99 10.77
C LEU A 1 15.73 10.70 11.21
N SER A 2 15.19 9.50 10.96
CA SER A 2 13.81 9.10 11.29
C SER A 2 13.43 9.32 12.78
N GLY A 3 14.40 9.54 13.66
CA GLY A 3 14.23 9.93 15.07
C GLY A 3 14.41 11.42 15.39
N GLY A 4 14.34 12.32 14.40
CA GLY A 4 14.44 13.78 14.60
C GLY A 4 15.86 14.33 14.79
N VAL A 5 16.90 13.52 14.61
CA VAL A 5 18.31 13.93 14.77
C VAL A 5 18.83 14.60 13.50
N ALA A 6 19.61 15.67 13.67
CA ALA A 6 20.30 16.37 12.58
C ALA A 6 21.38 15.48 11.93
N VAL A 7 21.50 15.54 10.61
CA VAL A 7 22.50 14.77 9.87
C VAL A 7 23.91 15.28 10.22
N SER A 8 24.80 14.36 10.60
CA SER A 8 26.22 14.63 10.89
C SER A 8 27.11 13.56 10.24
N THR A 9 28.40 13.84 10.07
CA THR A 9 29.35 12.97 9.36
C THR A 9 29.52 11.58 9.98
N ALA A 10 29.12 11.40 11.25
CA ALA A 10 29.23 10.14 11.99
C ALA A 10 27.87 9.46 12.26
N ALA A 11 26.75 10.06 11.82
CA ALA A 11 25.42 9.53 12.09
C ALA A 11 24.99 8.55 10.98
N SER A 12 24.44 7.39 11.36
CA SER A 12 23.86 6.43 10.43
C SER A 12 22.77 7.09 9.59
N CYS A 13 22.87 6.99 8.27
CA CYS A 13 21.92 7.60 7.34
C CYS A 13 20.60 6.82 7.28
N ASP A 14 19.47 7.52 7.05
CA ASP A 14 18.21 6.87 6.71
C ASP A 14 18.28 6.41 5.26
N VAL A 15 18.11 5.10 5.02
CA VAL A 15 18.13 4.50 3.69
C VAL A 15 16.70 4.31 3.21
N TYR A 16 16.33 4.98 2.12
CA TYR A 16 15.01 4.87 1.52
C TYR A 16 15.07 3.99 0.25
N PRO A 17 14.20 2.98 0.13
CA PRO A 17 14.07 2.21 -1.09
C PRO A 17 13.23 2.98 -2.12
N LEU A 18 13.84 3.29 -3.26
CA LEU A 18 13.17 3.76 -4.47
C LEU A 18 12.98 2.57 -5.42
N VAL A 19 11.73 2.28 -5.76
CA VAL A 19 11.38 1.20 -6.70
C VAL A 19 11.09 1.80 -8.06
N ILE A 20 11.93 1.47 -9.05
CA ILE A 20 11.78 1.89 -10.45
C ILE A 20 11.24 0.71 -11.24
N VAL A 21 10.17 0.93 -11.99
CA VAL A 21 9.47 -0.11 -12.73
C VAL A 21 9.25 0.38 -14.15
N ALA A 22 9.74 -0.37 -15.14
CA ALA A 22 9.46 -0.07 -16.55
C ALA A 22 8.07 -0.57 -16.97
N ARG A 23 7.59 -0.11 -18.13
CA ARG A 23 6.33 -0.60 -18.71
C ARG A 23 6.41 -2.12 -18.92
N ASP A 24 5.31 -2.82 -18.62
CA ASP A 24 5.17 -4.28 -18.79
C ASP A 24 6.10 -5.14 -17.92
N ALA A 25 6.76 -4.57 -16.90
CA ALA A 25 7.62 -5.33 -15.99
C ALA A 25 6.85 -6.27 -15.05
N TYR A 26 5.59 -5.95 -14.76
CA TYR A 26 4.71 -6.74 -13.91
C TYR A 26 3.31 -6.85 -14.52
N GLY A 27 2.64 -7.97 -14.26
CA GLY A 27 1.25 -8.21 -14.64
C GLY A 27 0.38 -8.24 -13.40
N ILE A 28 -0.79 -7.60 -13.49
CA ILE A 28 -1.85 -7.71 -12.49
C ILE A 28 -2.95 -8.60 -13.09
N VAL A 29 -3.32 -9.66 -12.36
CA VAL A 29 -4.44 -10.53 -12.72
C VAL A 29 -5.52 -10.39 -11.66
N PRO A 30 -6.59 -9.62 -11.94
CA PRO A 30 -7.76 -9.60 -11.08
C PRO A 30 -8.54 -10.91 -11.26
N LEU A 31 -8.98 -11.53 -10.16
CA LEU A 31 -9.74 -12.80 -10.22
C LEU A 31 -11.17 -12.60 -10.75
N GLN A 32 -11.60 -11.34 -10.90
CA GLN A 32 -12.94 -10.96 -11.33
C GLN A 32 -12.91 -9.52 -11.91
N GLY A 33 -13.67 -9.27 -12.98
CA GLY A 33 -13.59 -8.05 -13.81
C GLY A 33 -14.41 -6.85 -13.32
N GLU A 34 -14.53 -5.82 -14.16
CA GLU A 34 -15.36 -4.63 -13.89
C GLU A 34 -16.81 -5.04 -13.57
N ASN A 35 -17.37 -4.51 -12.47
CA ASN A 35 -18.67 -4.88 -11.87
C ASN A 35 -18.74 -6.22 -11.11
N SER A 36 -17.60 -6.85 -10.78
CA SER A 36 -17.58 -8.05 -9.94
C SER A 36 -17.77 -7.80 -8.45
N VAL A 37 -17.66 -6.54 -8.01
CA VAL A 37 -17.76 -6.16 -6.61
C VAL A 37 -19.22 -6.26 -6.19
N THR A 38 -19.59 -7.35 -5.54
CA THR A 38 -20.89 -7.49 -4.87
C THR A 38 -20.77 -6.94 -3.44
N PRO A 39 -21.26 -5.72 -3.15
CA PRO A 39 -21.21 -5.19 -1.79
C PRO A 39 -22.14 -5.99 -0.88
N MET A 40 -21.63 -6.37 0.28
CA MET A 40 -22.42 -6.86 1.39
C MET A 40 -22.84 -5.66 2.23
N VAL A 41 -24.14 -5.42 2.29
CA VAL A 41 -24.74 -4.33 3.07
C VAL A 41 -25.33 -4.92 4.34
N LYS A 42 -24.81 -4.50 5.49
CA LYS A 42 -25.43 -4.75 6.80
C LYS A 42 -26.14 -3.48 7.24
N TYR A 43 -27.47 -3.55 7.25
CA TYR A 43 -28.31 -2.49 7.79
C TYR A 43 -28.08 -2.36 9.30
N PRO A 44 -28.23 -1.15 9.86
CA PRO A 44 -28.03 -0.91 11.28
C PRO A 44 -28.97 -1.80 12.11
N SER A 45 -28.40 -2.59 13.01
CA SER A 45 -29.12 -3.51 13.87
C SER A 45 -28.39 -3.61 15.22
N PRO A 46 -29.09 -3.72 16.35
CA PRO A 46 -28.45 -3.91 17.65
C PRO A 46 -27.45 -5.07 17.62
N MET A 47 -26.20 -4.78 17.96
CA MET A 47 -25.09 -5.72 18.00
C MET A 47 -24.29 -5.49 19.28
N VAL A 48 -23.62 -6.52 19.81
CA VAL A 48 -22.70 -6.37 20.94
C VAL A 48 -21.64 -5.31 20.59
N GLY A 49 -21.58 -4.20 21.34
CA GLY A 49 -20.72 -3.04 21.08
C GLY A 49 -21.35 -1.91 20.24
N ASP A 50 -22.55 -2.12 19.70
CA ASP A 50 -23.44 -1.10 19.12
C ASP A 50 -24.90 -1.47 19.45
N GLU A 51 -25.23 -1.40 20.74
CA GLU A 51 -26.51 -1.87 21.29
C GLU A 51 -27.70 -1.03 20.79
N LEU A 52 -27.44 0.22 20.38
CA LEU A 52 -28.45 1.11 19.83
C LEU A 52 -28.60 0.96 18.31
N GLY A 53 -27.77 0.13 17.66
CA GLY A 53 -27.82 -0.14 16.22
C GLY A 53 -27.64 1.12 15.38
N GLN A 54 -26.68 1.99 15.74
CA GLN A 54 -26.47 3.26 15.04
C GLN A 54 -25.61 3.12 13.78
N LYS A 55 -24.78 2.08 13.68
CA LYS A 55 -23.80 1.91 12.60
C LYS A 55 -24.25 0.84 11.60
N GLY A 56 -24.30 1.23 10.33
CA GLY A 56 -24.38 0.32 9.20
C GLY A 56 -22.99 0.07 8.60
N PHE A 57 -22.82 -1.08 7.95
CA PHE A 57 -21.56 -1.43 7.30
C PHE A 57 -21.81 -1.82 5.84
N VAL A 58 -21.00 -1.27 4.95
CA VAL A 58 -20.87 -1.74 3.57
C VAL A 58 -19.49 -2.32 3.43
N SER A 59 -19.40 -3.56 2.97
CA SER A 59 -18.14 -4.27 2.85
C SER A 59 -18.10 -5.05 1.55
N TRP A 60 -16.91 -5.16 0.97
CA TRP A 60 -16.66 -5.99 -0.18
C TRP A 60 -15.32 -6.68 -0.05
N LYS A 61 -15.11 -7.73 -0.84
CA LYS A 61 -13.85 -8.47 -0.90
C LYS A 61 -13.30 -8.40 -2.31
N THR A 62 -12.02 -8.09 -2.43
CA THR A 62 -11.29 -8.10 -3.70
C THR A 62 -10.18 -9.13 -3.63
N TYR A 63 -10.00 -9.84 -4.74
CA TYR A 63 -8.93 -10.82 -4.90
C TYR A 63 -8.12 -10.45 -6.14
N GLN A 64 -6.83 -10.29 -5.94
CA GLN A 64 -5.87 -9.96 -6.99
C GLN A 64 -4.62 -10.78 -6.77
N THR A 65 -4.05 -11.28 -7.87
CA THR A 65 -2.68 -11.79 -7.88
C THR A 65 -1.82 -10.93 -8.81
N ALA A 66 -0.53 -10.83 -8.53
CA ALA A 66 0.43 -10.11 -9.35
C ALA A 66 1.67 -10.96 -9.56
N VAL A 67 2.24 -10.88 -10.76
CA VAL A 67 3.45 -11.62 -11.13
C VAL A 67 4.46 -10.69 -11.77
N ILE A 68 5.74 -10.91 -11.47
CA ILE A 68 6.84 -10.23 -12.16
C ILE A 68 7.05 -10.92 -13.50
N LEU A 69 6.83 -10.18 -14.58
CA LEU A 69 6.98 -10.68 -15.95
C LEU A 69 8.43 -10.59 -16.40
N ASN A 70 9.14 -9.52 -15.99
CA ASN A 70 10.55 -9.33 -16.29
C ASN A 70 11.27 -8.64 -15.12
N GLN A 71 12.08 -9.42 -14.39
CA GLN A 71 12.84 -8.92 -13.25
C GLN A 71 13.89 -7.88 -13.63
N ASN A 72 14.46 -7.95 -14.84
CA ASN A 72 15.50 -7.01 -15.29
C ASN A 72 14.95 -5.60 -15.54
N TRP A 73 13.63 -5.45 -15.61
CA TRP A 73 12.95 -4.18 -15.83
C TRP A 73 12.43 -3.55 -14.53
N ILE A 74 12.84 -4.14 -13.40
CA ILE A 74 12.56 -3.65 -12.05
C ILE A 74 13.89 -3.42 -11.35
N ALA A 75 14.12 -2.19 -10.90
CA ALA A 75 15.31 -1.84 -10.15
C ALA A 75 14.93 -1.25 -8.78
N ARG A 76 15.66 -1.67 -7.74
CA ARG A 76 15.59 -1.05 -6.42
C ARG A 76 16.85 -0.22 -6.23
N LEU A 77 16.67 1.08 -6.04
CA LEU A 77 17.73 2.00 -5.63
C LEU A 77 17.58 2.30 -4.14
N GLU A 78 18.66 2.16 -3.40
CA GLU A 78 18.71 2.55 -1.99
C GLU A 78 19.46 3.87 -1.91
N CYS A 79 18.77 4.93 -1.53
CA CYS A 79 19.36 6.27 -1.44
C CYS A 79 19.25 6.83 -0.02
N ALA A 80 20.29 7.56 0.38
CA ALA A 80 20.26 8.39 1.56
C ALA A 80 19.74 9.79 1.18
N ALA A 81 18.72 10.27 1.89
CA ALA A 81 18.19 11.62 1.68
C ALA A 81 18.95 12.65 2.53
N THR A 82 19.19 13.84 1.97
CA THR A 82 19.71 14.98 2.75
C THR A 82 18.59 15.61 3.59
N ALA A 83 18.94 16.16 4.75
CA ALA A 83 17.96 16.69 5.70
C ALA A 83 17.28 18.01 5.27
N LYS A 84 17.80 18.69 4.23
CA LYS A 84 17.24 19.93 3.70
C LYS A 84 17.01 19.79 2.20
N PRO A 85 15.75 19.81 1.72
CA PRO A 85 15.53 20.08 0.30
C PRO A 85 16.03 21.51 0.03
N ALA A 86 16.82 21.68 -1.03
CA ALA A 86 17.33 22.99 -1.44
C ALA A 86 16.20 23.99 -1.71
#